data_AF-A0A3D1CHL5-F1
#
_entry.id   AF-A0A3D1CHL5-F1
#
_cell.length_a   1.000
_cell.length_b   1.000
_cell.length_c   1.000
_cell.angle_alpha   90.00
_cell.angle_beta   90.00
_cell.angle_gamma   90.00
#
_symmetry.space_group_name_H-M   'P 1'
#
loop_
_entity.id
_entity.type
_entity.pdbx_description
1 polymer ?
#
loop_
_entity_poly.entity_id
_entity_poly.type
_entity_poly.pdbx_seq_one_letter_code
_entity_poly.pdbx_strand_id
1 'polypeptide(L)'
;MINRILFFSLLPFHLASANSFESEIQLDNSTLQQCSAVPIKVMLFNLGDVALYREQCSDDSALTSQSIQLSFIYKRSFDAEDFQKSSVELLRRNLDEDLFKSIEMALLDFNAGYQKAEEGDRYDIRYSSESGLLLFKNGQA
;
A
#
# COMPACT_ATOMS: atom_id res chain seq x y z
N MET A 1 -53.16 20.67 13.82
CA MET A 1 -52.25 19.57 14.19
C MET A 1 -51.38 19.29 12.98
N ILE A 2 -50.12 19.74 12.98
CA ILE A 2 -49.15 19.46 11.91
C ILE A 2 -48.04 18.62 12.54
N ASN A 3 -47.95 17.36 12.12
CA ASN A 3 -46.98 16.41 12.62
C ASN A 3 -45.67 16.57 11.84
N ARG A 4 -44.62 17.11 12.48
CA ARG A 4 -43.28 17.22 11.88
C ARG A 4 -42.58 15.87 11.99
N ILE A 5 -42.50 15.14 10.89
CA ILE A 5 -41.65 13.95 10.77
C ILE A 5 -40.22 14.46 10.58
N LEU A 6 -39.39 14.31 11.61
CA LEU A 6 -37.95 14.51 11.56
C LEU A 6 -37.33 13.33 10.82
N PHE A 7 -36.91 13.55 9.58
CA PHE A 7 -36.10 12.61 8.81
C PHE A 7 -34.68 12.65 9.40
N PHE A 8 -34.34 11.65 10.21
CA PHE A 8 -32.99 11.44 10.73
C PHE A 8 -32.17 10.80 9.60
N SER A 9 -31.38 11.59 8.87
CA SER A 9 -30.38 11.06 7.94
C SER A 9 -29.29 10.32 8.72
N LEU A 10 -29.38 8.99 8.74
CA LEU A 10 -28.29 8.11 9.13
C LEU A 10 -27.23 8.16 8.03
N LEU A 11 -26.22 9.03 8.19
CA LEU A 11 -24.98 8.90 7.44
C LEU A 11 -24.25 7.64 7.93
N PRO A 12 -23.94 6.67 7.06
CA PRO A 12 -23.10 5.55 7.45
C PRO A 12 -21.70 6.07 7.69
N PHE A 13 -21.31 6.19 8.97
CA PHE A 13 -19.91 6.27 9.34
C PHE A 13 -19.29 4.93 8.96
N HIS A 14 -18.64 4.88 7.79
CA HIS A 14 -17.66 3.84 7.51
C HIS A 14 -16.50 4.06 8.48
N LEU A 15 -16.56 3.39 9.64
CA LEU A 15 -15.40 3.16 10.48
C LEU A 15 -14.48 2.24 9.70
N ALA A 16 -13.65 2.82 8.82
CA ALA A 16 -12.49 2.13 8.28
C ALA A 16 -11.64 1.72 9.48
N SER A 17 -11.60 0.42 9.75
CA SER A 17 -10.80 -0.13 10.83
C SER A 17 -9.33 0.06 10.45
N ALA A 18 -8.70 1.11 10.98
CA ALA A 18 -7.33 1.50 10.66
C ALA A 18 -6.26 0.42 10.96
N ASN A 19 -6.64 -0.66 11.65
CA ASN A 19 -5.76 -1.76 12.04
C ASN A 19 -5.96 -3.05 11.21
N SER A 20 -6.71 -3.00 10.12
CA SER A 20 -6.98 -4.18 9.29
C SER A 20 -7.12 -3.82 7.82
N PHE A 21 -6.76 -4.75 6.97
CA PHE A 21 -6.94 -4.64 5.53
C PHE A 21 -8.40 -4.85 5.14
N GLU A 22 -8.92 -3.97 4.28
CA GLU A 22 -10.24 -4.10 3.69
C GLU A 22 -10.28 -5.30 2.74
N SER A 23 -11.43 -5.95 2.58
CA SER A 23 -11.56 -7.06 1.63
C SER A 23 -11.46 -6.62 0.18
N GLU A 24 -11.86 -5.39 -0.11
CA GLU A 24 -11.83 -4.77 -1.44
C GLU A 24 -11.49 -3.28 -1.30
N ILE A 25 -10.85 -2.73 -2.34
CA ILE A 25 -10.48 -1.31 -2.43
C ILE A 25 -10.72 -0.81 -3.85
N GLN A 26 -10.80 0.52 -4.00
CA GLN A 26 -10.87 1.17 -5.30
C GLN A 26 -9.51 1.74 -5.71
N LEU A 27 -9.10 1.45 -6.94
CA LEU A 27 -7.95 2.06 -7.59
C LEU A 27 -8.36 2.52 -8.99
N ASP A 28 -8.34 3.83 -9.22
CA ASP A 28 -8.82 4.46 -10.44
C ASP A 28 -10.26 3.99 -10.78
N ASN A 29 -10.42 3.26 -11.88
CA ASN A 29 -11.70 2.71 -12.34
C ASN A 29 -11.88 1.20 -12.05
N SER A 30 -10.97 0.62 -11.26
CA SER A 30 -10.93 -0.82 -10.95
C SER A 30 -11.19 -1.09 -9.46
N THR A 31 -12.01 -2.09 -9.18
CA THR A 31 -12.12 -2.68 -7.83
C THR A 31 -11.04 -3.75 -7.68
N LEU A 32 -10.20 -3.64 -6.65
CA LEU A 32 -9.22 -4.66 -6.30
C LEU A 32 -9.69 -5.47 -5.10
N GLN A 33 -9.41 -6.77 -5.12
CA GLN A 33 -9.72 -7.71 -4.05
C GLN A 33 -8.47 -8.04 -3.25
N GLN A 34 -8.61 -8.22 -1.94
CA GLN A 34 -7.52 -8.66 -1.08
C GLN A 34 -7.19 -10.14 -1.34
N CYS A 35 -6.12 -10.39 -2.07
CA CYS A 35 -5.71 -11.74 -2.47
C CYS A 35 -4.92 -12.46 -1.38
N SER A 36 -4.18 -11.72 -0.55
CA SER A 36 -3.43 -12.27 0.57
C SER A 36 -3.19 -11.19 1.61
N ALA A 37 -3.13 -11.59 2.88
CA ALA A 37 -2.72 -10.75 3.99
C ALA A 37 -1.88 -11.58 4.97
N VAL A 38 -0.65 -11.15 5.24
CA VAL A 38 0.30 -11.90 6.08
C VAL A 38 1.09 -10.97 6.98
N PRO A 39 1.54 -11.43 8.17
CA PRO A 39 2.42 -10.65 9.03
C PRO A 39 3.87 -10.69 8.52
N ILE A 40 4.57 -9.55 8.59
CA ILE A 40 6.01 -9.43 8.39
C ILE A 40 6.70 -9.67 9.72
N LYS A 41 7.43 -10.78 9.83
CA LYS A 41 8.10 -11.18 11.07
C LYS A 41 9.61 -11.28 10.90
N VAL A 42 10.33 -10.79 11.91
CA VAL A 42 11.76 -11.09 12.11
C VAL A 42 11.90 -11.82 13.44
N MET A 43 12.28 -13.10 13.37
CA MET A 43 12.25 -14.03 14.50
C MET A 43 10.87 -14.03 15.20
N LEU A 44 10.80 -13.56 16.45
CA LEU A 44 9.58 -13.49 17.25
C LEU A 44 8.88 -12.12 17.15
N PHE A 45 9.47 -11.13 16.47
CA PHE A 45 8.94 -9.78 16.39
C PHE A 45 8.08 -9.61 15.14
N ASN A 46 6.85 -9.14 15.32
CA ASN A 46 6.01 -8.65 14.23
C ASN A 46 6.38 -7.18 13.94
N LEU A 47 6.80 -6.90 12.71
CA LEU A 47 7.18 -5.58 12.24
C LEU A 47 5.99 -4.83 11.62
N GLY A 48 4.97 -5.56 11.16
CA GLY A 48 3.80 -5.03 10.49
C GLY A 48 3.04 -6.14 9.79
N ASP A 49 1.87 -5.82 9.25
CA ASP A 49 1.13 -6.72 8.38
C ASP A 49 1.20 -6.18 6.94
N VAL A 50 1.14 -7.07 5.95
CA VAL A 50 1.13 -6.72 4.51
C VAL A 50 -0.05 -7.39 3.81
N ALA A 51 -0.70 -6.66 2.92
CA ALA A 51 -1.74 -7.19 2.04
C ALA A 51 -1.47 -6.87 0.58
N LEU A 52 -1.79 -7.85 -0.27
CA LEU A 52 -1.75 -7.74 -1.72
C LEU A 52 -3.18 -7.64 -2.26
N TYR A 53 -3.44 -6.60 -3.03
CA TYR A 53 -4.69 -6.36 -3.73
C TYR A 53 -4.49 -6.44 -5.23
N ARG A 54 -5.37 -7.16 -5.92
CA ARG A 54 -5.36 -7.32 -7.39
C ARG A 54 -6.80 -7.32 -7.92
N GLU A 55 -6.99 -7.01 -9.19
CA GLU A 55 -8.29 -7.14 -9.86
C GLU A 55 -8.74 -8.60 -9.89
N GLN A 56 -7.80 -9.52 -10.19
CA GLN A 56 -8.05 -10.96 -10.24
C GLN A 56 -6.96 -11.72 -9.47
N CYS A 57 -7.32 -12.29 -8.32
CA CYS A 57 -6.36 -12.98 -7.44
C CYS A 57 -5.78 -14.26 -8.03
N SER A 58 -6.52 -14.94 -8.92
CA SER A 58 -6.11 -16.18 -9.58
C SER A 58 -5.37 -15.97 -10.90
N ASP A 59 -5.10 -14.73 -11.29
CA ASP A 59 -4.37 -14.45 -12.53
C ASP A 59 -2.86 -14.67 -12.32
N ASP A 60 -2.29 -15.58 -13.10
CA ASP A 60 -0.87 -15.94 -13.06
C ASP A 60 -0.01 -15.13 -14.05
N SER A 61 -0.59 -14.13 -14.72
CA SER A 61 0.15 -13.21 -15.59
C SER A 61 1.10 -12.30 -14.79
N ALA A 62 1.93 -11.54 -15.51
CA ALA A 62 2.87 -10.61 -14.90
C ALA A 62 2.15 -9.66 -13.92
N LEU A 63 2.76 -9.37 -12.77
CA LEU A 63 2.11 -8.63 -11.68
C LEU A 63 1.51 -7.28 -12.11
N THR A 64 2.17 -6.60 -13.05
CA THR A 64 1.82 -5.27 -13.60
C THR A 64 0.96 -5.35 -14.88
N SER A 65 0.44 -6.52 -15.24
CA SER A 65 -0.56 -6.67 -16.32
C SER A 65 -1.92 -6.09 -15.95
N GLN A 66 -2.15 -5.88 -14.65
CA GLN A 66 -3.37 -5.38 -14.04
C GLN A 66 -3.01 -4.38 -12.95
N SER A 67 -4.03 -3.68 -12.46
CA SER A 67 -3.87 -2.77 -11.33
C SER A 67 -3.59 -3.56 -10.05
N ILE A 68 -2.68 -3.03 -9.22
CA ILE A 68 -2.21 -3.68 -8.00
C ILE A 68 -2.01 -2.65 -6.90
N GLN A 69 -2.28 -3.07 -5.67
CA GLN A 69 -1.83 -2.35 -4.48
C GLN A 69 -1.18 -3.31 -3.49
N LEU A 70 -0.01 -2.93 -2.99
CA LEU A 70 0.65 -3.55 -1.86
C LEU A 70 0.52 -2.61 -0.65
N SER A 71 -0.18 -3.06 0.39
CA SER A 71 -0.45 -2.25 1.59
C SER A 71 0.33 -2.79 2.78
N PHE A 72 0.94 -1.91 3.56
CA PHE A 72 1.67 -2.22 4.79
C PHE A 72 1.04 -1.49 5.96
N ILE A 73 0.77 -2.17 7.07
CA ILE A 73 0.40 -1.55 8.36
C ILE A 73 1.55 -1.83 9.33
N TYR A 74 2.32 -0.79 9.67
CA TYR A 74 3.50 -0.94 10.52
C TYR A 74 3.12 -1.09 11.99
N LYS A 75 3.77 -2.02 12.69
CA LYS A 75 3.59 -2.23 14.15
C LYS A 75 4.72 -1.66 14.99
N ARG A 76 5.66 -0.98 14.33
CA ARG A 76 6.83 -0.33 14.93
C ARG A 76 7.19 0.90 14.12
N SER A 77 7.82 1.87 14.76
CA SER A 77 8.33 3.03 14.05
C SER A 77 9.58 2.67 13.23
N PHE A 78 9.71 3.31 12.07
CA PHE A 78 10.85 3.21 11.17
C PHE A 78 11.23 4.59 10.67
N ASP A 79 12.53 4.86 10.61
CA ASP A 79 13.03 6.10 10.02
C ASP A 79 12.97 6.02 8.49
N ALA A 80 12.63 7.14 7.85
CA ALA A 80 12.52 7.22 6.39
C ALA A 80 13.83 6.81 5.70
N GLU A 81 14.96 7.31 6.22
CA GLU A 81 16.29 7.09 5.66
C GLU A 81 16.68 5.60 5.66
N ASP A 82 16.29 4.85 6.70
CA ASP A 82 16.55 3.41 6.79
C ASP A 82 15.80 2.66 5.70
N PHE A 83 14.54 3.01 5.44
CA PHE A 83 13.76 2.40 4.36
C PHE A 83 14.33 2.77 2.97
N GLN A 84 14.64 4.04 2.77
CA GLN A 84 15.20 4.57 1.52
C GLN A 84 16.51 3.86 1.15
N LYS A 85 17.43 3.73 2.11
CA LYS A 85 18.71 3.03 1.88
C LYS A 85 18.53 1.53 1.69
N SER A 86 17.70 0.90 2.52
CA SER A 86 17.53 -0.55 2.51
C SER A 86 16.84 -1.05 1.23
N SER A 87 15.87 -0.30 0.69
CA SER A 87 15.19 -0.64 -0.56
C SER A 87 16.11 -0.56 -1.78
N VAL A 88 16.97 0.47 -1.87
CA VAL A 88 17.99 0.58 -2.91
C VAL A 88 18.96 -0.60 -2.84
N GLU A 89 19.48 -0.89 -1.65
CA GLU A 89 20.39 -2.02 -1.44
C GLU A 89 19.75 -3.37 -1.76
N LEU A 90 18.47 -3.55 -1.43
CA LEU A 90 17.72 -4.76 -1.73
C LEU A 90 17.62 -4.95 -3.26
N LEU A 91 17.20 -3.92 -3.99
CA LEU A 91 17.04 -4.00 -5.45
C LEU A 91 18.39 -4.18 -6.15
N ARG A 92 19.43 -3.46 -5.74
CA ARG A 92 20.79 -3.59 -6.28
C ARG A 92 21.35 -5.02 -6.17
N ARG A 93 20.97 -5.76 -5.13
CA ARG A 93 21.43 -7.15 -4.91
C ARG A 93 20.63 -8.19 -5.70
N ASN A 94 19.44 -7.84 -6.17
CA ASN A 94 18.51 -8.79 -6.81
C ASN A 94 18.30 -8.52 -8.31
N LEU A 95 18.77 -7.39 -8.82
CA LEU A 95 18.68 -7.02 -10.23
C LEU A 95 20.05 -7.13 -10.90
N ASP A 96 20.01 -7.34 -12.22
CA ASP A 96 21.19 -7.18 -13.07
C ASP A 96 21.74 -5.74 -12.99
N GLU A 97 23.06 -5.58 -13.13
CA GLU A 97 23.72 -4.29 -12.94
C GLU A 97 23.26 -3.24 -13.95
N ASP A 98 23.06 -3.62 -15.22
CA ASP A 98 22.61 -2.69 -16.26
C ASP A 98 21.15 -2.29 -16.02
N LEU A 99 20.31 -3.24 -15.61
CA LEU A 99 18.93 -2.97 -15.23
C LEU A 99 18.86 -2.03 -14.01
N PHE A 100 19.63 -2.30 -12.96
CA PHE A 100 19.66 -1.45 -11.77
C PHE A 100 20.08 -0.01 -12.12
N LYS A 101 21.18 0.16 -12.88
CA LYS A 101 21.62 1.48 -13.34
C LYS A 101 20.56 2.19 -14.16
N SER A 102 19.80 1.46 -14.98
CA SER A 102 18.73 2.05 -15.80
C SER A 102 17.56 2.62 -14.98
N ILE A 103 17.32 2.11 -13.77
CA ILE A 103 16.21 2.54 -12.90
C ILE A 103 16.65 3.35 -11.67
N GLU A 104 17.95 3.45 -11.40
CA GLU A 104 18.49 3.96 -10.14
C GLU A 104 17.95 5.35 -9.78
N MET A 105 17.96 6.30 -10.73
CA MET A 105 17.44 7.65 -10.48
C MET A 105 15.93 7.62 -10.17
N ALA A 106 15.15 6.88 -10.95
CA ALA A 106 13.70 6.76 -10.72
C ALA A 106 13.38 6.09 -9.38
N LEU A 107 14.21 5.12 -8.96
CA LEU A 107 14.10 4.49 -7.65
C LEU A 107 14.41 5.47 -6.52
N LEU A 108 15.45 6.29 -6.65
CA LEU A 108 15.78 7.32 -5.66
C LEU A 108 14.67 8.36 -5.54
N ASP A 109 14.11 8.80 -6.67
CA ASP A 109 12.99 9.75 -6.70
C ASP A 109 11.73 9.15 -6.06
N PHE A 110 11.39 7.90 -6.38
CA PHE A 110 10.28 7.18 -5.74
C PHE A 110 10.49 7.06 -4.23
N ASN A 111 11.69 6.68 -3.82
CA ASN A 111 12.02 6.47 -2.41
C ASN A 111 12.01 7.77 -1.60
N ALA A 112 12.26 8.92 -2.23
CA ALA A 112 12.18 10.22 -1.56
C ALA A 112 10.77 10.52 -1.00
N GLY A 113 9.73 9.84 -1.48
CA GLY A 113 8.37 9.94 -0.95
C GLY A 113 8.17 9.26 0.41
N TYR A 114 9.08 8.37 0.83
CA TYR A 114 8.99 7.76 2.16
C TYR A 114 9.24 8.79 3.25
N GLN A 115 8.38 8.76 4.25
CA GLN A 115 8.47 9.56 5.47
C GLN A 115 8.63 8.62 6.68
N LYS A 116 8.95 9.20 7.84
CA LYS A 116 8.98 8.43 9.09
C LYS A 116 7.65 7.69 9.28
N ALA A 117 7.72 6.39 9.52
CA ALA A 117 6.57 5.57 9.89
C ALA A 117 6.49 5.48 11.41
N GLU A 118 5.30 5.62 11.95
CA GLU A 118 4.97 5.33 13.34
C GLU A 118 4.15 4.04 13.44
N GLU A 119 4.01 3.50 14.65
CA GLU A 119 3.11 2.37 14.89
C GLU A 119 1.67 2.73 14.47
N GLY A 120 1.07 1.87 13.65
CA GLY A 120 -0.26 2.06 13.06
C GLY A 120 -0.26 2.78 11.71
N ASP A 121 0.86 3.37 11.27
CA ASP A 121 0.92 4.00 9.95
C ASP A 121 0.74 2.97 8.84
N ARG A 122 -0.03 3.37 7.83
CA ARG A 122 -0.27 2.60 6.61
C ARG A 122 0.51 3.20 5.45
N TYR A 123 1.21 2.34 4.72
CA TYR A 123 1.77 2.67 3.41
C TYR A 123 1.13 1.84 2.31
N ASP A 124 0.71 2.50 1.23
CA ASP A 124 0.21 1.84 0.03
C ASP A 124 1.14 2.12 -1.15
N ILE A 125 1.66 1.06 -1.76
CA ILE A 125 2.34 1.12 -3.06
C ILE A 125 1.33 0.68 -4.11
N ARG A 126 0.97 1.58 -5.02
CA ARG A 126 -0.07 1.36 -6.03
C ARG A 126 0.53 1.39 -7.42
N TYR A 127 0.04 0.52 -8.29
CA TYR A 127 0.35 0.58 -9.71
C TYR A 127 -0.91 0.40 -10.53
N SER A 128 -1.08 1.25 -11.54
CA SER A 128 -2.00 1.05 -12.66
C SER A 128 -1.32 1.55 -13.95
N SER A 129 -1.82 1.12 -15.10
CA SER A 129 -1.33 1.62 -16.39
C SER A 129 -1.66 3.09 -16.63
N GLU A 130 -2.66 3.62 -15.93
CA GLU A 130 -3.10 5.03 -16.01
C GLU A 130 -2.23 5.94 -15.15
N SER A 131 -1.99 5.54 -13.90
CA SER A 131 -1.35 6.39 -12.87
C SER A 131 0.13 6.08 -12.65
N GLY A 132 0.63 4.97 -13.20
CA GLY A 132 1.98 4.49 -12.93
C GLY A 132 2.16 4.03 -11.48
N LEU A 133 3.40 4.04 -10.99
CA LEU A 133 3.73 3.64 -9.62
C LEU A 133 3.59 4.84 -8.67
N LEU A 134 2.78 4.68 -7.63
CA LEU A 134 2.51 5.70 -6.62
C LEU A 134 2.73 5.17 -5.20
N LEU A 135 3.10 6.07 -4.30
CA LEU A 135 3.28 5.80 -2.87
C LEU A 135 2.34 6.69 -2.07
N PHE A 136 1.64 6.10 -1.10
CA PHE A 136 0.79 6.84 -0.18
C PHE A 136 1.14 6.50 1.26
N LYS A 137 1.18 7.50 2.12
CA LYS A 137 1.17 7.34 3.58
C LYS A 137 -0.20 7.74 4.12
N ASN A 138 -0.90 6.84 4.80
CA ASN A 138 -2.22 7.09 5.38
C ASN A 138 -3.22 7.70 4.37
N GLY A 139 -3.16 7.25 3.12
CA GLY A 139 -4.00 7.74 2.02
C GLY A 139 -3.57 9.06 1.39
N GLN A 140 -2.41 9.62 1.77
CA GLN A 140 -1.86 10.88 1.24
C GLN A 140 -0.61 10.57 0.42
N ALA A 141 -0.55 11.09 -0.81
CA ALA A 141 0.64 11.04 -1.66
C ALA A 141 1.63 12.15 -1.31
#